data_AF-A0A871R152-F1
#
_entry.id   AF-A0A871R152-F1
#
_cell.length_a   1.000
_cell.length_b   1.000
_cell.length_c   1.000
_cell.angle_alpha   90.00
_cell.angle_beta   90.00
_cell.angle_gamma   90.00
#
_symmetry.space_group_name_H-M   'P 1'
#
loop_
_entity.id
_entity.type
_entity.pdbx_description
1 polymer ?
#
loop_
_entity_poly.entity_id
_entity_poly.type
_entity_poly.pdbx_seq_one_letter_code
_entity_poly.pdbx_strand_id
1 'polypeptide(L)'
;MAQGKLKLAKKKPHRVTKRQRNPKAKARKIFKPKKISFREKELHKLDKKERGRLWEATEKAISAKIGHLELLKGTRREIEANEKKAKQKKFGETPDTDDVQDAKKLKKARVDAEK
;
A
#
# COMPACT_ATOMS: atom_id res chain seq x y z
N MET A 1 -21.28 -61.50 -38.22
CA MET A 1 -21.39 -61.62 -36.75
C MET A 1 -21.17 -60.26 -36.12
N ALA A 2 -22.25 -59.51 -35.83
CA ALA A 2 -22.14 -58.18 -35.21
C ALA A 2 -21.84 -58.35 -33.70
N GLN A 3 -20.58 -58.20 -33.30
CA GLN A 3 -20.20 -58.14 -31.88
C GLN A 3 -20.74 -56.84 -31.28
N GLY A 4 -21.77 -56.96 -30.43
CA GLY A 4 -22.33 -55.84 -29.68
C GLY A 4 -21.28 -55.15 -28.79
N LYS A 5 -21.51 -53.87 -28.49
CA LYS A 5 -20.59 -53.00 -27.73
C LYS A 5 -20.31 -53.59 -26.34
N LEU A 6 -19.09 -54.10 -26.13
CA LEU A 6 -18.64 -54.63 -24.83
C LEU A 6 -18.65 -53.51 -23.78
N LYS A 7 -19.50 -53.66 -22.75
CA LYS A 7 -19.54 -52.77 -21.58
C LYS A 7 -18.29 -53.02 -20.73
N LEU A 8 -17.19 -52.36 -21.06
CA LEU A 8 -15.99 -52.37 -20.22
C LEU A 8 -16.30 -51.68 -18.88
N ALA A 9 -16.00 -52.36 -17.77
CA ALA A 9 -16.20 -51.81 -16.44
C ALA A 9 -15.37 -50.52 -16.25
N LYS A 10 -15.95 -49.51 -15.57
CA LYS A 10 -15.25 -48.26 -15.25
C LYS A 10 -14.04 -48.59 -14.37
N LYS A 11 -12.85 -48.15 -14.79
CA LYS A 11 -11.61 -48.29 -14.00
C LYS A 11 -11.79 -47.63 -12.63
N LYS A 12 -11.45 -48.34 -11.55
CA LYS A 12 -11.52 -47.80 -10.18
C LYS A 12 -10.58 -46.59 -10.04
N PRO A 13 -10.93 -45.58 -9.24
CA PRO A 13 -10.06 -44.43 -9.02
C PRO A 13 -8.72 -44.88 -8.45
N HIS A 14 -7.63 -44.48 -9.09
CA HIS A 14 -6.28 -44.79 -8.62
C HIS A 14 -6.05 -44.17 -7.25
N ARG A 15 -5.50 -44.95 -6.30
CA ARG A 15 -5.16 -44.47 -4.96
C ARG A 15 -4.15 -43.32 -5.07
N VAL A 16 -4.55 -42.11 -4.69
CA VAL A 16 -3.63 -40.97 -4.66
C VAL A 16 -2.65 -41.19 -3.51
N THR A 17 -1.38 -41.45 -3.82
CA THR A 17 -0.36 -41.64 -2.77
C THR A 17 0.05 -40.28 -2.20
N LYS A 18 0.47 -40.24 -0.93
CA LYS A 18 0.90 -39.00 -0.24
C LYS A 18 2.05 -38.27 -0.93
N ARG A 19 2.76 -38.93 -1.86
CA ARG A 19 3.88 -38.38 -2.64
C ARG A 19 3.47 -37.83 -4.03
N GLN A 20 2.19 -37.95 -4.39
CA GLN A 20 1.70 -37.49 -5.69
C GLN A 20 1.56 -35.96 -5.72
N ARG A 21 2.54 -35.27 -6.32
CA ARG A 21 2.54 -33.81 -6.55
C ARG A 21 1.64 -33.37 -7.71
N ASN A 22 0.44 -33.94 -7.83
CA ASN A 22 -0.53 -33.37 -8.77
C ASN A 22 -1.15 -32.13 -8.12
N PRO A 23 -0.90 -30.90 -8.62
CA PRO A 23 -1.60 -29.73 -8.10
C PRO A 23 -3.11 -29.96 -8.24
N LYS A 24 -3.88 -29.63 -7.20
CA LYS A 24 -5.36 -29.66 -7.27
C LYS A 24 -5.79 -28.88 -8.51
N ALA A 25 -6.90 -29.26 -9.16
CA ALA A 25 -7.38 -28.58 -10.37
C ALA A 25 -7.55 -27.05 -10.20
N LYS A 26 -7.82 -26.58 -8.97
CA LYS A 26 -7.95 -25.16 -8.60
C LYS A 26 -6.65 -24.50 -8.10
N ALA A 27 -5.53 -25.22 -8.04
CA ALA A 27 -4.27 -24.64 -7.57
C ALA A 27 -3.67 -23.70 -8.63
N ARG A 28 -3.18 -22.54 -8.20
CA ARG A 28 -2.50 -21.59 -9.08
C ARG A 28 -1.28 -22.25 -9.71
N LYS A 29 -1.16 -22.16 -11.04
CA LYS A 29 0.02 -22.62 -11.78
C LYS A 29 1.23 -21.78 -11.35
N ILE A 30 2.27 -22.43 -10.85
CA ILE A 30 3.52 -21.75 -10.48
C ILE A 30 4.37 -21.62 -11.74
N PHE A 31 4.38 -20.43 -12.33
CA PHE A 31 5.27 -20.09 -13.44
C PHE A 31 6.65 -19.73 -12.90
N LYS A 32 7.42 -20.74 -12.49
CA LYS A 32 8.84 -20.58 -12.16
C LYS A 32 9.69 -21.32 -13.19
N PRO A 33 10.85 -20.78 -13.59
CA PRO A 33 11.77 -21.48 -14.47
C PRO A 33 12.16 -22.84 -13.86
N LYS A 34 12.10 -23.91 -14.66
CA LYS A 34 12.40 -25.28 -14.20
C LYS A 34 13.91 -25.48 -13.95
N LYS A 35 14.75 -24.77 -14.71
CA LYS A 35 16.20 -24.80 -14.61
C LYS A 35 16.66 -23.39 -14.28
N ILE A 36 17.14 -23.21 -13.05
CA ILE A 36 17.78 -21.98 -12.60
C ILE A 36 19.24 -22.34 -12.38
N SER A 37 20.15 -21.57 -12.98
CA SER A 37 21.59 -21.75 -12.79
C SER A 37 21.96 -21.55 -11.32
N PHE A 38 23.09 -22.11 -10.90
CA PHE A 38 23.58 -21.93 -9.53
C PHE A 38 23.77 -20.44 -9.20
N ARG A 39 24.38 -19.70 -10.13
CA ARG A 39 24.63 -18.25 -10.03
C ARG A 39 23.36 -17.44 -9.82
N GLU A 40 22.30 -17.71 -10.57
CA GLU A 40 21.01 -17.00 -10.41
C GLU A 40 20.38 -17.25 -9.04
N LYS A 41 20.54 -18.45 -8.47
CA LYS A 41 20.05 -18.74 -7.11
C LYS A 41 20.81 -17.95 -6.07
N GLU A 42 22.13 -17.80 -6.24
CA GLU A 42 22.98 -17.01 -5.35
C GLU A 42 22.64 -15.52 -5.43
N LEU A 43 22.49 -15.00 -6.65
CA LEU A 43 22.06 -13.62 -6.87
C LEU A 43 20.71 -13.35 -6.20
N HIS A 44 19.75 -14.26 -6.34
CA HIS A 44 18.44 -14.09 -5.70
C HIS A 44 18.51 -14.18 -4.16
N LYS A 45 19.43 -14.97 -3.59
CA LYS A 45 19.68 -14.99 -2.14
C LYS A 45 20.31 -13.68 -1.67
N LEU A 46 21.25 -13.14 -2.44
CA LEU A 46 21.93 -11.87 -2.16
C LEU A 46 20.93 -10.71 -2.22
N ASP A 47 20.14 -10.63 -3.29
CA ASP A 47 19.12 -9.61 -3.50
C ASP A 47 18.11 -9.57 -2.33
N LYS A 48 17.67 -10.75 -1.85
CA LYS A 48 16.81 -10.82 -0.65
C LYS A 48 17.45 -10.24 0.61
N LYS A 49 18.76 -10.40 0.80
CA LYS A 49 19.47 -9.86 1.96
C LYS A 49 19.69 -8.35 1.83
N GLU A 50 20.12 -7.89 0.67
CA GLU A 50 20.50 -6.49 0.46
C GLU A 50 19.27 -5.57 0.32
N ARG A 51 18.11 -6.07 -0.14
CA ARG A 51 16.90 -5.24 -0.26
C ARG A 51 16.49 -4.53 1.03
N GLY A 52 16.52 -5.24 2.17
CA GLY A 52 16.18 -4.64 3.47
C GLY A 52 17.20 -3.59 3.89
N ARG A 53 18.49 -3.91 3.74
CA ARG A 53 19.60 -3.00 4.08
C ARG A 53 19.59 -1.72 3.25
N LEU A 54 19.35 -1.83 1.94
CA LEU A 54 19.26 -0.67 1.05
C LEU A 54 18.09 0.22 1.44
N TRP A 55 16.94 -0.37 1.74
CA TRP A 55 15.76 0.35 2.20
C TRP A 55 16.04 1.15 3.48
N GLU A 56 16.56 0.49 4.52
CA GLU A 56 16.93 1.13 5.80
C GLU A 56 17.94 2.27 5.60
N ALA A 57 18.97 2.06 4.77
CA ALA A 57 19.97 3.09 4.48
C ALA A 57 19.34 4.30 3.75
N THR A 58 18.44 4.05 2.81
CA THR A 58 17.73 5.11 2.09
C THR A 58 16.75 5.87 2.99
N GLU A 59 16.00 5.18 3.85
CA GLU A 59 15.08 5.81 4.81
C GLU A 59 15.84 6.69 5.82
N LYS A 60 16.99 6.22 6.29
CA LYS A 60 17.87 7.00 7.16
C LYS A 60 18.41 8.24 6.46
N ALA A 61 18.87 8.11 5.22
CA ALA A 61 19.38 9.23 4.44
C ALA A 61 18.29 10.27 4.11
N ILE A 62 17.07 9.81 3.79
CA ILE A 62 15.91 10.67 3.56
C ILE A 62 15.53 11.39 4.85
N SER A 63 15.40 10.67 5.97
CA SER A 63 15.07 11.26 7.27
C SER A 63 16.10 12.28 7.73
N ALA A 64 17.40 12.02 7.55
CA ALA A 64 18.45 12.98 7.89
C ALA A 64 18.36 14.26 7.03
N LYS A 65 18.10 14.11 5.73
CA LYS A 65 17.92 15.25 4.82
C LYS A 65 16.66 16.04 5.17
N ILE A 66 15.53 15.37 5.42
CA ILE A 66 14.27 16.02 5.78
C ILE A 66 14.41 16.74 7.12
N GLY A 67 14.97 16.09 8.15
CA GLY A 67 15.18 16.73 9.45
C GLY A 67 16.11 17.95 9.37
N HIS A 68 17.18 17.89 8.56
CA HIS A 68 18.02 19.06 8.33
C HIS A 68 17.26 20.17 7.57
N LEU A 69 16.42 19.82 6.60
CA LEU A 69 15.58 20.77 5.89
C LEU A 69 14.52 21.41 6.78
N GLU A 70 13.95 20.68 7.73
CA GLU A 70 13.01 21.23 8.72
C GLU A 70 13.69 22.25 9.63
N LEU A 71 14.95 22.01 10.03
CA LEU A 71 15.72 23.00 10.79
C LEU A 71 16.04 24.26 9.97
N LEU A 72 16.35 24.11 8.68
CA LEU A 72 16.72 25.24 7.82
C LEU A 72 15.51 26.03 7.29
N LYS A 73 14.44 25.35 6.89
CA LYS A 73 13.29 25.94 6.20
C LYS A 73 12.03 26.02 7.06
N GLY A 74 12.03 25.41 8.24
CA GLY A 74 10.85 25.24 9.08
C GLY A 74 10.04 23.99 8.73
N THR A 75 9.14 23.59 9.62
CA THR A 75 8.27 22.44 9.38
C THR A 75 7.23 22.76 8.31
N ARG A 76 6.69 21.74 7.63
CA ARG A 76 5.65 21.92 6.60
C ARG A 76 4.44 22.73 7.12
N ARG A 77 4.06 22.51 8.38
CA ARG A 77 2.95 23.23 9.03
C ARG A 77 3.26 24.71 9.21
N GLU A 78 4.49 25.04 9.59
CA GLU A 78 4.93 26.44 9.73
C GLU A 78 4.99 27.13 8.38
N ILE A 79 5.50 26.45 7.36
CA ILE A 79 5.54 26.98 5.99
C ILE A 79 4.11 27.26 5.50
N GLU A 80 3.20 26.30 5.60
CA GLU A 80 1.80 26.48 5.20
C GLU A 80 1.10 27.59 6.01
N ALA A 81 1.38 27.70 7.31
CA ALA A 81 0.84 28.78 8.15
C ALA A 81 1.40 30.15 7.78
N ASN A 82 2.70 30.23 7.48
CA ASN A 82 3.37 31.46 7.05
C ASN A 82 2.89 31.88 5.66
N GLU A 83 2.67 30.94 4.74
CA GLU A 83 2.09 31.21 3.43
C GLU A 83 0.65 31.72 3.54
N LYS A 84 -0.18 31.13 4.41
CA LYS A 84 -1.53 31.63 4.68
C LYS A 84 -1.50 33.05 5.27
N LYS A 85 -0.65 33.30 6.26
CA LYS A 85 -0.46 34.64 6.85
C LYS A 85 0.06 35.64 5.81
N ALA A 86 0.98 35.24 4.94
CA ALA A 86 1.51 36.08 3.88
C ALA A 86 0.44 36.40 2.83
N LYS A 87 -0.40 35.43 2.45
CA LYS A 87 -1.56 35.65 1.56
C LYS A 87 -2.58 36.58 2.19
N GLN A 88 -2.93 36.39 3.46
CA GLN A 88 -3.83 37.30 4.19
C GLN A 88 -3.28 38.74 4.24
N LYS A 89 -1.98 38.91 4.48
CA LYS A 89 -1.32 40.23 4.45
C LYS A 89 -1.24 40.85 3.05
N LYS A 90 -1.14 40.03 1.99
CA LYS A 90 -1.03 40.47 0.59
C LYS A 90 -2.39 40.78 -0.03
N PHE A 91 -3.43 40.05 0.33
CA PHE A 91 -4.78 40.21 -0.21
C PHE A 91 -5.70 41.05 0.68
N GLY A 92 -5.28 41.42 1.89
CA GLY A 92 -6.03 42.37 2.72
C GLY A 92 -7.41 41.88 3.16
N GLU A 93 -7.70 40.58 3.06
CA GLU A 93 -8.89 39.99 3.66
C GLU A 93 -8.68 39.94 5.18
N THR A 94 -9.07 41.03 5.84
CA THR A 94 -9.69 40.92 7.17
C THR A 94 -10.73 39.81 7.09
N PRO A 95 -10.85 38.91 8.08
CA PRO A 95 -12.00 37.99 8.09
C PRO A 95 -13.25 38.84 7.95
N ASP A 96 -13.99 38.65 6.85
CA ASP A 96 -15.24 39.38 6.62
C ASP A 96 -16.05 39.26 7.89
N THR A 97 -16.40 40.42 8.47
CA THR A 97 -17.10 40.48 9.75
C THR A 97 -18.38 39.65 9.76
N ASP A 98 -18.89 39.35 8.57
CA ASP A 98 -20.08 38.54 8.30
C ASP A 98 -19.89 37.06 8.66
N ASP A 99 -18.74 36.44 8.38
CA ASP A 99 -18.46 35.03 8.73
C ASP A 99 -18.36 34.83 10.26
N VAL A 100 -17.85 35.83 10.97
CA VAL A 100 -17.73 35.81 12.44
C VAL A 100 -19.10 36.02 13.10
N GLN A 101 -19.94 36.86 12.50
CA GLN A 101 -21.33 37.07 12.94
C GLN A 101 -22.18 35.82 12.71
N ASP A 102 -22.03 35.17 11.56
CA ASP A 102 -22.75 33.94 11.23
C ASP A 102 -22.33 32.75 12.10
N ALA A 103 -21.04 32.61 12.41
CA ALA A 103 -20.56 31.59 13.34
C ALA A 103 -21.09 31.80 14.77
N LYS A 104 -21.22 33.06 15.23
CA LYS A 104 -21.85 33.38 16.53
C LYS A 104 -23.35 33.11 16.51
N LYS A 105 -24.04 33.43 15.42
CA LYS A 105 -25.47 33.17 15.23
C LYS A 105 -25.76 31.67 15.25
N LEU A 106 -24.94 30.87 14.58
CA LEU A 106 -25.06 29.41 14.55
C LEU A 106 -24.81 28.77 15.93
N LYS A 107 -23.81 29.27 16.67
CA LYS A 107 -23.56 28.83 18.06
C LYS A 107 -24.71 29.16 18.99
N LYS A 108 -25.28 30.36 18.88
CA LYS A 108 -26.44 30.76 19.69
C LYS A 108 -27.67 29.92 19.37
N ALA A 109 -27.95 29.69 18.08
CA ALA A 109 -29.05 28.82 17.65
C ALA A 109 -28.92 27.38 18.17
N ARG A 110 -27.70 26.82 18.26
CA ARG A 110 -27.48 25.50 18.88
C ARG A 110 -27.77 25.49 20.37
N VAL A 111 -27.32 26.50 21.11
CA VAL A 111 -27.56 26.61 22.56
C VAL A 111 -29.05 26.79 22.88
N ASP A 112 -29.76 27.54 22.05
CA ASP A 112 -31.20 27.76 22.21
C ASP A 112 -32.04 26.52 21.82
N ALA A 113 -31.51 25.61 20.98
CA ALA A 113 -32.16 24.35 20.62
C ALA A 113 -31.92 23.21 21.64
N GLU A 114 -30.96 23.37 22.55
CA GLU A 114 -30.64 22.39 23.61
C GLU A 114 -31.31 22.73 24.96
N LYS A 115 -32.12 23.80 25.02
CA LYS A 115 -32.95 24.20 26.17
C LYS A 115 -34.42 23.88 25.94
#